data_AF-A0A1B6HVK8-F1
#
_entry.id   AF-A0A1B6HVK8-F1
#
_cell.length_a   1.000
_cell.length_b   1.000
_cell.length_c   1.000
_cell.angle_alpha   90.00
_cell.angle_beta   90.00
_cell.angle_gamma   90.00
#
_symmetry.space_group_name_H-M   'P 1'
#
loop_
_entity.id
_entity.type
_entity.pdbx_description
1 polymer ?
#
loop_
_entity_poly.entity_id
_entity_poly.type
_entity_poly.pdbx_seq_one_letter_code
_entity_poly.pdbx_strand_id
1 'polypeptide(L)'
;PYLMIPPAPPHESTSEAPRVTSARPPVPLEHRGIELTFAETGHHKVFMMAKNNAFIQLDGNRIPTFQLRLCREISFQFRTRLPHGLLVYHSVKDRPEGLDPYALYVIVEKGQLKVVHVFGKHSLSVIVGEGLNRDTWHSVMVRIDVHGARLIAKVDDKTAEASIPGLNESTNYGVTSDLTSVVLIGGLSPEEKLHGVKYIIESFVGCIKDMVLSAGKAASDLLPIKPLIATKHDNVLEGCLNKCRTRENFCFEGSKCINHYNELSCDCFGTSYEGELCDIYTATILTFRGSSYVSYRVYDWKDRVHSSINKIGLHFKTRFDDSALFYASGESPGHHHIAAAITNGSVTVEVDLGGDPVVVRLGKTVNDNHWHNLTLSHHHNNVTVHLDQVARVIQIQNGQPHLYIDPEIYIGGGPDLQQKKGLASHNNFVGSLKYVYFNEISILYELKKGNPKVHYIGSSTPM
;
A
#
# COMPACT_ATOMS: atom_id res chain seq x y z
N PRO A 1 28.44 65.71 31.34
CA PRO A 1 29.58 64.95 31.93
C PRO A 1 29.53 63.50 31.46
N TYR A 2 30.35 63.19 30.46
CA TYR A 2 30.55 61.85 29.90
C TYR A 2 31.08 60.90 30.97
N LEU A 3 30.47 59.73 31.13
CA LEU A 3 30.99 58.62 31.93
C LEU A 3 31.43 57.51 30.97
N MET A 4 32.74 57.35 30.87
CA MET A 4 33.42 56.29 30.11
C MET A 4 33.28 54.95 30.83
N ILE A 5 32.94 53.91 30.07
CA ILE A 5 32.96 52.50 30.51
C ILE A 5 34.30 51.90 30.03
N PRO A 6 35.10 51.24 30.90
CA PRO A 6 36.38 50.65 30.50
C PRO A 6 36.18 49.32 29.75
N PRO A 7 37.13 48.93 28.86
CA PRO A 7 37.00 47.70 28.08
C PRO A 7 37.33 46.46 28.91
N ALA A 8 36.57 45.38 28.66
CA ALA A 8 36.78 44.07 29.25
C ALA A 8 38.04 43.36 28.67
N PRO A 9 38.74 42.51 29.46
CA PRO A 9 39.93 41.79 29.01
C PRO A 9 39.58 40.63 28.05
N PRO A 10 40.53 40.20 27.19
CA PRO A 10 40.27 39.15 26.20
C PRO A 10 40.15 37.77 26.87
N HIS A 11 39.10 37.03 26.50
CA HIS A 11 38.90 35.64 26.88
C HIS A 11 39.93 34.74 26.22
N GLU A 12 40.66 33.98 27.05
CA GLU A 12 41.54 32.89 26.65
C GLU A 12 40.77 31.81 25.88
N SER A 13 41.38 31.35 24.79
CA SER A 13 40.90 30.26 23.94
C SER A 13 40.92 28.94 24.71
N THR A 14 39.74 28.45 25.10
CA THR A 14 39.58 27.08 25.61
C THR A 14 39.64 26.08 24.44
N SER A 15 40.78 25.39 24.36
CA SER A 15 40.95 23.98 23.97
C SER A 15 39.68 23.24 23.51
N GLU A 16 39.61 22.90 22.22
CA GLU A 16 38.66 21.93 21.65
C GLU A 16 38.73 20.60 22.41
N ALA A 17 37.65 20.23 23.09
CA ALA A 17 37.43 18.87 23.54
C ALA A 17 37.07 17.99 22.33
N PRO A 18 37.69 16.83 22.11
CA PRO A 18 37.33 15.96 21.02
C PRO A 18 35.93 15.38 21.25
N ARG A 19 35.00 15.63 20.32
CA ARG A 19 33.71 14.93 20.23
C ARG A 19 33.98 13.44 20.01
N VAL A 20 33.96 12.66 21.09
CA VAL A 20 33.88 11.20 21.01
C VAL A 20 32.46 10.85 20.56
N THR A 21 32.25 10.68 19.26
CA THR A 21 31.07 9.96 18.77
C THR A 21 31.26 8.49 19.15
N SER A 22 30.58 8.04 20.21
CA SER A 22 30.53 6.64 20.62
C SER A 22 29.69 5.82 19.63
N ALA A 23 30.19 5.64 18.40
CA ALA A 23 29.59 4.70 17.47
C ALA A 23 29.88 3.28 18.00
N ARG A 24 28.82 2.53 18.32
CA ARG A 24 28.92 1.11 18.70
C ARG A 24 29.70 0.37 17.60
N PRO A 25 30.75 -0.40 17.94
CA PRO A 25 31.55 -1.09 16.92
C PRO A 25 30.69 -2.08 16.13
N PRO A 26 31.03 -2.36 14.86
CA PRO A 26 30.31 -3.33 14.06
C PRO A 26 30.39 -4.74 14.66
N VAL A 27 29.35 -5.55 14.47
CA VAL A 27 29.38 -6.96 14.88
C VAL A 27 30.42 -7.71 14.03
N PRO A 28 31.35 -8.46 14.66
CA PRO A 28 32.32 -9.30 13.95
C PRO A 28 31.64 -10.35 13.03
N LEU A 29 32.29 -10.72 11.93
CA LEU A 29 31.69 -11.55 10.88
C LEU A 29 31.31 -12.95 11.37
N GLU A 30 32.12 -13.52 12.26
CA GLU A 30 31.95 -14.82 12.90
C GLU A 30 30.71 -14.88 13.81
N HIS A 31 30.23 -13.74 14.28
CA HIS A 31 29.02 -13.63 15.11
C HIS A 31 27.77 -13.31 14.29
N ARG A 32 27.90 -13.13 12.97
CA ARG A 32 26.77 -12.88 12.07
C ARG A 32 26.18 -14.21 11.59
N GLY A 33 24.85 -14.25 11.53
CA GLY A 33 24.08 -15.44 11.19
C GLY A 33 23.66 -15.52 9.73
N ILE A 34 22.61 -16.31 9.49
CA ILE A 34 21.99 -16.53 8.18
C ILE A 34 21.13 -15.34 7.72
N GLU A 35 20.71 -14.49 8.65
CA GLU A 35 19.87 -13.33 8.38
C GLU A 35 20.73 -12.17 7.88
N LEU A 36 20.21 -11.44 6.89
CA LEU A 36 20.87 -10.28 6.32
C LEU A 36 21.21 -9.25 7.41
N THR A 37 22.45 -8.80 7.40
CA THR A 37 22.92 -7.66 8.21
C THR A 37 23.80 -6.74 7.36
N PHE A 38 23.90 -5.48 7.73
CA PHE A 38 24.75 -4.52 7.00
C PHE A 38 26.21 -4.61 7.39
N ALA A 39 27.11 -4.46 6.40
CA ALA A 39 28.55 -4.53 6.60
C ALA A 39 29.03 -3.55 7.69
N GLU A 40 28.48 -2.34 7.70
CA GLU A 40 28.90 -1.22 8.55
C GLU A 40 28.51 -1.38 10.02
N THR A 41 27.47 -2.16 10.34
CA THR A 41 26.91 -2.26 11.69
C THR A 41 26.77 -3.70 12.19
N GLY A 42 26.07 -4.55 11.45
CA GLY A 42 25.83 -5.96 11.82
C GLY A 42 24.77 -6.19 12.91
N HIS A 43 24.11 -5.13 13.43
CA HIS A 43 23.25 -5.23 14.63
C HIS A 43 21.77 -5.49 14.32
N HIS A 44 21.28 -4.98 13.19
CA HIS A 44 19.86 -5.05 12.83
C HIS A 44 19.61 -6.06 11.72
N LYS A 45 18.42 -6.69 11.81
CA LYS A 45 17.88 -7.66 10.83
C LYS A 45 16.55 -7.20 10.23
N VAL A 46 16.15 -5.98 10.59
CA VAL A 46 14.93 -5.31 10.17
C VAL A 46 15.36 -4.02 9.52
N PHE A 47 14.83 -3.72 8.34
CA PHE A 47 15.22 -2.57 7.54
C PHE A 47 13.98 -1.88 7.00
N MET A 48 14.00 -0.55 6.99
CA MET A 48 12.98 0.27 6.37
C MET A 48 13.52 0.82 5.05
N MET A 49 12.78 0.58 3.98
CA MET A 49 12.94 1.27 2.71
C MET A 49 12.09 2.54 2.80
N ALA A 50 12.71 3.67 3.12
CA ALA A 50 11.99 4.89 3.47
C ALA A 50 11.45 5.65 2.23
N LYS A 51 12.12 5.52 1.08
CA LYS A 51 11.73 6.22 -0.16
C LYS A 51 11.85 5.30 -1.37
N ASN A 52 11.24 5.74 -2.48
CA ASN A 52 11.21 5.01 -3.77
C ASN A 52 12.56 4.94 -4.53
N ASN A 53 13.66 5.36 -3.92
CA ASN A 53 15.02 5.16 -4.43
C ASN A 53 15.88 4.32 -3.49
N ALA A 54 15.30 3.80 -2.40
CA ALA A 54 16.00 2.96 -1.45
C ALA A 54 16.23 1.56 -2.03
N PHE A 55 17.45 1.05 -1.89
CA PHE A 55 17.77 -0.33 -2.23
C PHE A 55 18.93 -0.86 -1.38
N ILE A 56 18.93 -2.16 -1.17
CA ILE A 56 20.01 -2.91 -0.53
C ILE A 56 20.63 -3.81 -1.59
N GLN A 57 21.95 -3.92 -1.60
CA GLN A 57 22.67 -4.77 -2.55
C GLN A 57 23.48 -5.84 -1.81
N LEU A 58 23.31 -7.09 -2.24
CA LEU A 58 24.19 -8.19 -1.87
C LEU A 58 25.29 -8.32 -2.90
N ASP A 59 26.53 -8.27 -2.45
CA ASP A 59 27.70 -8.50 -3.30
C ASP A 59 27.79 -9.98 -3.67
N GLY A 60 27.81 -10.28 -4.98
CA GLY A 60 27.89 -11.63 -5.50
C GLY A 60 29.10 -12.43 -5.00
N ASN A 61 30.21 -11.76 -4.68
CA ASN A 61 31.38 -12.39 -4.08
C ASN A 61 31.11 -12.94 -2.67
N ARG A 62 30.09 -12.41 -1.98
CA ARG A 62 29.68 -12.84 -0.63
C ARG A 62 28.57 -13.89 -0.66
N ILE A 63 28.00 -14.17 -1.83
CA ILE A 63 26.97 -15.18 -2.05
C ILE A 63 27.34 -16.14 -3.21
N PRO A 64 28.56 -16.73 -3.21
CA PRO A 64 29.08 -17.49 -4.35
C PRO A 64 28.27 -18.75 -4.68
N THR A 65 27.56 -19.30 -3.69
CA THR A 65 26.67 -20.45 -3.88
C THR A 65 25.29 -20.05 -4.41
N PHE A 66 24.90 -18.79 -4.35
CA PHE A 66 23.59 -18.33 -4.82
C PHE A 66 23.57 -18.13 -6.34
N GLN A 67 23.85 -19.17 -7.12
CA GLN A 67 24.07 -19.09 -8.56
C GLN A 67 23.07 -19.90 -9.38
N LEU A 68 22.98 -19.61 -10.69
CA LEU A 68 21.95 -20.15 -11.58
C LEU A 68 21.85 -21.67 -11.63
N ARG A 69 22.99 -22.36 -11.56
CA ARG A 69 23.09 -23.83 -11.65
C ARG A 69 22.56 -24.59 -10.43
N LEU A 70 22.29 -23.90 -9.33
CA LEU A 70 21.84 -24.49 -8.08
C LEU A 70 20.36 -24.18 -7.83
N CYS A 71 19.70 -25.08 -7.07
CA CYS A 71 18.42 -24.78 -6.46
C CYS A 71 18.63 -23.61 -5.49
N ARG A 72 17.69 -22.66 -5.50
CA ARG A 72 17.79 -21.39 -4.77
C ARG A 72 16.50 -21.10 -4.06
N GLU A 73 16.61 -20.52 -2.87
CA GLU A 73 15.48 -20.03 -2.08
C GLU A 73 15.78 -18.66 -1.48
N ILE A 74 14.78 -17.79 -1.55
CA ILE A 74 14.76 -16.46 -0.95
C ILE A 74 13.61 -16.41 0.04
N SER A 75 13.90 -16.19 1.32
CA SER A 75 12.91 -16.16 2.39
C SER A 75 13.04 -14.85 3.18
N PHE A 76 11.95 -14.15 3.42
CA PHE A 76 11.92 -12.89 4.17
C PHE A 76 10.51 -12.57 4.65
N GLN A 77 10.37 -11.57 5.52
CA GLN A 77 9.07 -10.96 5.83
C GLN A 77 9.04 -9.51 5.37
N PHE A 78 7.87 -9.04 4.93
CA PHE A 78 7.67 -7.63 4.58
C PHE A 78 6.38 -7.06 5.16
N ARG A 79 6.33 -5.73 5.25
CA ARG A 79 5.18 -4.95 5.68
C ARG A 79 5.10 -3.66 4.88
N THR A 80 3.96 -3.39 4.25
CA THR A 80 3.72 -2.14 3.49
C THR A 80 2.25 -1.71 3.52
N ARG A 81 2.00 -0.43 3.21
CA ARG A 81 0.69 0.12 2.83
C ARG A 81 0.55 0.29 1.32
N LEU A 82 1.66 0.27 0.58
CA LEU A 82 1.66 0.52 -0.85
C LEU A 82 1.23 -0.74 -1.61
N PRO A 83 0.42 -0.56 -2.66
CA PRO A 83 -0.07 -1.68 -3.46
C PRO A 83 0.96 -2.25 -4.44
N HIS A 84 1.99 -1.47 -4.76
CA HIS A 84 3.04 -1.80 -5.71
C HIS A 84 4.42 -1.59 -5.10
N GLY A 85 5.37 -2.46 -5.42
CA GLY A 85 6.75 -2.33 -4.96
C GLY A 85 7.64 -3.52 -5.30
N LEU A 86 8.86 -3.25 -5.71
CA LEU A 86 9.90 -4.26 -5.92
C LEU A 86 10.48 -4.74 -4.58
N LEU A 87 10.24 -5.99 -4.22
CA LEU A 87 10.79 -6.60 -3.01
C LEU A 87 12.20 -7.13 -3.24
N VAL A 88 12.39 -7.95 -4.29
CA VAL A 88 13.69 -8.54 -4.63
C VAL A 88 13.87 -8.60 -6.14
N TYR A 89 15.06 -8.27 -6.60
CA TYR A 89 15.53 -8.47 -7.96
C TYR A 89 16.78 -9.36 -7.94
N HIS A 90 16.79 -10.41 -8.74
CA HIS A 90 17.97 -11.27 -8.93
C HIS A 90 18.32 -11.34 -10.42
N SER A 91 19.56 -10.97 -10.74
CA SER A 91 20.17 -11.08 -12.07
C SER A 91 21.57 -11.69 -11.99
N VAL A 92 22.22 -11.80 -13.14
CA VAL A 92 23.61 -12.26 -13.25
C VAL A 92 24.50 -11.11 -13.69
N LYS A 93 25.60 -10.90 -12.97
CA LYS A 93 26.63 -9.92 -13.29
C LYS A 93 27.47 -10.39 -14.48
N ASP A 94 27.88 -9.47 -15.34
CA ASP A 94 28.84 -9.72 -16.42
C ASP A 94 28.46 -10.94 -17.28
N ARG A 95 27.16 -11.02 -17.64
CA ARG A 95 26.59 -12.13 -18.39
C ARG A 95 27.40 -12.38 -19.69
N PRO A 96 27.90 -13.62 -19.91
CA PRO A 96 28.64 -13.95 -21.12
C PRO A 96 27.84 -13.74 -22.41
N GLU A 97 28.51 -13.34 -23.49
CA GLU A 97 27.93 -13.31 -24.82
C GLU A 97 27.47 -14.72 -25.23
N GLY A 98 26.19 -14.86 -25.58
CA GLY A 98 25.56 -16.14 -25.93
C GLY A 98 24.74 -16.80 -24.82
N LEU A 99 24.85 -16.35 -23.57
CA LEU A 99 23.93 -16.80 -22.51
C LEU A 99 22.61 -16.04 -22.60
N ASP A 100 21.49 -16.76 -22.54
CA ASP A 100 20.16 -16.18 -22.56
C ASP A 100 19.96 -15.18 -21.39
N PRO A 101 19.23 -14.07 -21.61
CA PRO A 101 18.92 -13.13 -20.53
C PRO A 101 18.19 -13.83 -19.38
N TYR A 102 18.58 -13.50 -18.14
CA TYR A 102 17.94 -14.00 -16.93
C TYR A 102 17.58 -12.85 -16.00
N ALA A 103 16.37 -12.88 -15.45
CA ALA A 103 15.98 -12.05 -14.32
C ALA A 103 14.87 -12.70 -13.51
N LEU A 104 14.91 -12.51 -12.19
CA LEU A 104 13.84 -12.87 -11.27
C LEU A 104 13.39 -11.61 -10.53
N TYR A 105 12.09 -11.34 -10.56
CA TYR A 105 11.45 -10.26 -9.83
C TYR A 105 10.50 -10.84 -8.81
N VAL A 106 10.64 -10.42 -7.55
CA VAL A 106 9.65 -10.63 -6.50
C VAL A 106 9.05 -9.28 -6.21
N ILE A 107 7.77 -9.11 -6.53
CA ILE A 107 7.09 -7.82 -6.46
C ILE A 107 5.77 -7.97 -5.71
N VAL A 108 5.38 -6.91 -4.99
CA VAL A 108 3.97 -6.72 -4.64
C VAL A 108 3.34 -5.93 -5.79
N GLU A 109 2.23 -6.44 -6.33
CA GLU A 109 1.48 -5.80 -7.41
C GLU A 109 -0.01 -5.91 -7.08
N LYS A 110 -0.70 -4.78 -7.00
CA LYS A 110 -2.13 -4.70 -6.62
C LYS A 110 -2.42 -5.40 -5.28
N GLY A 111 -1.48 -5.32 -4.34
CA GLY A 111 -1.59 -5.99 -3.04
C GLY A 111 -1.48 -7.51 -3.09
N GLN A 112 -1.00 -8.10 -4.20
CA GLN A 112 -0.72 -9.54 -4.33
C GLN A 112 0.78 -9.77 -4.50
N LEU A 113 1.31 -10.91 -4.06
CA LEU A 113 2.69 -11.27 -4.33
C LEU A 113 2.76 -11.85 -5.75
N LYS A 114 3.59 -11.25 -6.59
CA LYS A 114 3.82 -11.71 -7.95
C LYS A 114 5.31 -11.97 -8.14
N VAL A 115 5.63 -13.17 -8.61
CA VAL A 115 7.00 -13.59 -8.92
C VAL A 115 7.10 -13.73 -10.43
N VAL A 116 7.97 -12.93 -11.04
CA VAL A 116 8.22 -12.96 -12.49
C VAL A 116 9.59 -13.54 -12.74
N HIS A 117 9.63 -14.64 -13.48
CA HIS A 117 10.85 -15.26 -13.94
C HIS A 117 10.99 -15.05 -15.45
N VAL A 118 12.15 -14.53 -15.86
CA VAL A 118 12.50 -14.29 -17.26
C VAL A 118 13.72 -15.12 -17.59
N PHE A 119 13.63 -15.90 -18.66
CA PHE A 119 14.75 -16.65 -19.21
C PHE A 119 14.65 -16.71 -20.74
N GLY A 120 15.66 -16.16 -21.44
CA GLY A 120 15.65 -16.10 -22.89
C GLY A 120 14.49 -15.26 -23.40
N LYS A 121 13.65 -15.87 -24.25
CA LYS A 121 12.40 -15.27 -24.77
C LYS A 121 11.19 -15.58 -23.88
N HIS A 122 11.35 -16.43 -22.88
CA HIS A 122 10.25 -16.89 -22.03
C HIS A 122 10.08 -16.00 -20.81
N SER A 123 8.83 -15.87 -20.38
CA SER A 123 8.43 -15.05 -19.24
C SER A 123 7.31 -15.79 -18.50
N LEU A 124 7.54 -16.13 -17.24
CA LEU A 124 6.55 -16.78 -16.38
C LEU A 124 6.20 -15.84 -15.24
N SER A 125 4.92 -15.77 -14.87
CA SER A 125 4.47 -15.07 -13.67
C SER A 125 3.62 -15.98 -12.78
N VAL A 126 3.98 -16.07 -11.50
CA VAL A 126 3.22 -16.76 -10.46
C VAL A 126 2.66 -15.71 -9.51
N ILE A 127 1.35 -15.73 -9.24
CA ILE A 127 0.68 -14.79 -8.33
C ILE A 127 0.14 -15.59 -7.14
N VAL A 128 0.37 -15.08 -5.92
CA VAL A 128 -0.07 -15.72 -4.67
C VAL A 128 -0.44 -14.68 -3.62
N GLY A 129 -1.48 -14.97 -2.85
CA GLY A 129 -1.98 -14.06 -1.81
C GLY A 129 -2.71 -12.83 -2.34
N GLU A 130 -3.25 -12.05 -1.40
CA GLU A 130 -4.04 -10.84 -1.65
C GLU A 130 -4.06 -9.97 -0.39
N GLY A 131 -4.31 -8.68 -0.54
CA GLY A 131 -4.40 -7.74 0.59
C GLY A 131 -3.10 -7.59 1.38
N LEU A 132 -1.95 -7.76 0.74
CA LEU A 132 -0.62 -7.72 1.36
C LEU A 132 -0.13 -6.30 1.70
N ASN A 133 -0.97 -5.29 1.47
CA ASN A 133 -0.69 -3.86 1.67
C ASN A 133 -1.48 -3.28 2.85
N ARG A 134 -1.71 -4.07 3.91
CA ARG A 134 -2.51 -3.70 5.09
C ARG A 134 -1.69 -3.24 6.30
N ASP A 135 -0.42 -2.92 6.10
CA ASP A 135 0.55 -2.63 7.18
C ASP A 135 0.66 -3.76 8.23
N THR A 136 0.54 -5.00 7.77
CA THR A 136 0.79 -6.23 8.54
C THR A 136 2.01 -6.96 8.01
N TRP A 137 2.67 -7.75 8.87
CA TRP A 137 3.80 -8.57 8.44
C TRP A 137 3.30 -9.79 7.65
N HIS A 138 3.91 -10.01 6.49
CA HIS A 138 3.67 -11.17 5.63
C HIS A 138 4.96 -11.94 5.42
N SER A 139 4.91 -13.27 5.49
CA SER A 139 6.06 -14.15 5.30
C SER A 139 6.13 -14.65 3.86
N VAL A 140 7.25 -14.40 3.18
CA VAL A 140 7.47 -14.77 1.79
C VAL A 140 8.56 -15.83 1.69
N MET A 141 8.33 -16.83 0.85
CA MET A 141 9.36 -17.77 0.39
C MET A 141 9.22 -17.95 -1.12
N VAL A 142 10.32 -17.77 -1.85
CA VAL A 142 10.41 -18.01 -3.29
C VAL A 142 11.52 -19.01 -3.54
N ARG A 143 11.19 -20.14 -4.17
CA ARG A 143 12.12 -21.21 -4.47
C ARG A 143 12.13 -21.54 -5.96
N ILE A 144 13.33 -21.67 -6.51
CA ILE A 144 13.59 -22.18 -7.85
C ILE A 144 14.23 -23.55 -7.69
N ASP A 145 13.50 -24.58 -8.13
CA ASP A 145 14.02 -25.92 -8.31
C ASP A 145 14.46 -26.09 -9.76
N VAL A 146 15.78 -26.17 -9.98
CA VAL A 146 16.36 -26.22 -11.32
C VAL A 146 16.17 -27.58 -11.99
N HIS A 147 16.20 -28.67 -11.21
CA HIS A 147 16.07 -30.02 -11.74
C HIS A 147 14.62 -30.37 -12.06
N GLY A 148 13.68 -29.91 -11.22
CA GLY A 148 12.26 -30.05 -11.47
C GLY A 148 11.67 -28.98 -12.40
N ALA A 149 12.50 -28.05 -12.89
CA ALA A 149 12.08 -26.87 -13.66
C ALA A 149 10.86 -26.17 -13.05
N ARG A 150 10.88 -25.89 -11.74
CA ARG A 150 9.74 -25.36 -10.99
C ARG A 150 10.07 -24.07 -10.27
N LEU A 151 9.13 -23.13 -10.34
CA LEU A 151 9.08 -21.93 -9.53
C LEU A 151 7.97 -22.10 -8.49
N ILE A 152 8.33 -21.98 -7.22
CA ILE A 152 7.41 -22.09 -6.09
C ILE A 152 7.42 -20.75 -5.35
N ALA A 153 6.25 -20.16 -5.16
CA ALA A 153 6.06 -18.92 -4.42
C ALA A 153 5.06 -19.17 -3.28
N LYS A 154 5.44 -18.82 -2.06
CA LYS A 154 4.61 -18.91 -0.87
C LYS A 154 4.52 -17.55 -0.21
N VAL A 155 3.31 -17.15 0.17
CA VAL A 155 3.06 -16.01 1.05
C VAL A 155 2.11 -16.44 2.17
N ASP A 156 2.55 -16.24 3.40
CA ASP A 156 1.88 -16.75 4.61
C ASP A 156 1.58 -18.26 4.46
N ASP A 157 0.31 -18.67 4.49
CA ASP A 157 -0.09 -20.07 4.33
C ASP A 157 -0.43 -20.45 2.88
N LYS A 158 -0.47 -19.49 1.96
CA LYS A 158 -0.84 -19.70 0.55
C LYS A 158 0.39 -20.04 -0.28
N THR A 159 0.29 -21.07 -1.12
CA THR A 159 1.37 -21.50 -2.03
C THR A 159 0.85 -21.52 -3.46
N ALA A 160 1.66 -21.06 -4.41
CA ALA A 160 1.44 -21.20 -5.84
C ALA A 160 2.74 -21.66 -6.50
N GLU A 161 2.61 -22.44 -7.57
CA GLU A 161 3.76 -22.97 -8.30
C GLU A 161 3.47 -23.08 -9.79
N ALA A 162 4.53 -23.03 -10.59
CA ALA A 162 4.45 -23.23 -12.02
C ALA A 162 5.76 -23.81 -12.57
N SER A 163 5.67 -24.51 -13.71
CA SER A 163 6.83 -24.99 -14.44
C SER A 163 7.48 -23.85 -15.22
N ILE A 164 8.81 -23.77 -15.18
CA ILE A 164 9.62 -22.73 -15.79
C ILE A 164 9.80 -23.05 -17.28
N PRO A 165 9.20 -22.27 -18.19
CA PRO A 165 9.33 -22.51 -19.62
C PRO A 165 10.77 -22.28 -20.11
N GLY A 166 11.24 -23.17 -20.99
CA GLY A 166 12.56 -23.09 -21.61
C GLY A 166 13.73 -23.57 -20.73
N LEU A 167 13.49 -23.93 -19.47
CA LEU A 167 14.51 -24.55 -18.63
C LEU A 167 14.63 -26.04 -18.96
N ASN A 168 15.84 -26.47 -19.32
CA ASN A 168 16.10 -27.88 -19.61
C ASN A 168 16.50 -28.60 -18.32
N GLU A 169 15.86 -29.71 -17.98
CA GLU A 169 16.14 -30.45 -16.73
C GLU A 169 17.57 -31.01 -16.65
N SER A 170 18.23 -31.23 -17.80
CA SER A 170 19.59 -31.77 -17.87
C SER A 170 20.69 -30.69 -17.92
N THR A 171 20.44 -29.57 -18.61
CA THR A 171 21.42 -28.48 -18.78
C THR A 171 21.07 -27.23 -17.97
N ASN A 172 19.98 -27.24 -17.22
CA ASN A 172 19.44 -26.13 -16.44
C ASN A 172 19.32 -24.85 -17.30
N TYR A 173 20.01 -23.79 -16.89
CA TYR A 173 20.08 -22.50 -17.60
C TYR A 173 21.14 -22.48 -18.72
N GLY A 174 21.71 -23.63 -19.10
CA GLY A 174 22.82 -23.69 -20.07
C GLY A 174 24.13 -23.13 -19.53
N VAL A 175 24.26 -23.05 -18.20
CA VAL A 175 25.41 -22.45 -17.51
C VAL A 175 26.40 -23.56 -17.13
N THR A 176 27.63 -23.47 -17.63
CA THR A 176 28.71 -24.43 -17.38
C THR A 176 29.75 -23.94 -16.38
N SER A 177 29.84 -22.63 -16.16
CA SER A 177 30.74 -21.99 -15.22
C SER A 177 29.97 -21.32 -14.07
N ASP A 178 30.66 -21.06 -12.95
CA ASP A 178 30.04 -20.32 -11.86
C ASP A 178 29.94 -18.83 -12.24
N LEU A 179 28.72 -18.29 -12.18
CA LEU A 179 28.42 -16.89 -12.53
C LEU A 179 28.04 -16.11 -11.28
N THR A 180 28.49 -14.85 -11.24
CA THR A 180 28.27 -13.96 -10.09
C THR A 180 26.83 -13.45 -10.09
N SER A 181 26.13 -13.63 -8.99
CA SER A 181 24.76 -13.13 -8.83
C SER A 181 24.71 -11.69 -8.35
N VAL A 182 23.73 -10.94 -8.84
CA VAL A 182 23.36 -9.61 -8.32
C VAL A 182 21.99 -9.74 -7.67
N VAL A 183 21.92 -9.53 -6.36
CA VAL A 183 20.65 -9.53 -5.62
C VAL A 183 20.43 -8.15 -5.03
N LEU A 184 19.36 -7.49 -5.49
CA LEU A 184 18.90 -6.19 -5.01
C LEU A 184 17.59 -6.36 -4.25
N ILE A 185 17.43 -5.63 -3.15
CA ILE A 185 16.26 -5.71 -2.27
C ILE A 185 15.66 -4.32 -2.12
N GLY A 186 14.34 -4.20 -2.27
CA GLY A 186 13.58 -2.96 -2.13
C GLY A 186 13.58 -2.03 -3.33
N GLY A 187 14.58 -2.10 -4.20
CA GLY A 187 14.71 -1.22 -5.35
C GLY A 187 15.80 -1.67 -6.31
N LEU A 188 15.95 -0.93 -7.41
CA LEU A 188 16.97 -1.17 -8.43
C LEU A 188 18.07 -0.12 -8.33
N SER A 189 19.31 -0.54 -8.62
CA SER A 189 20.43 0.38 -8.80
C SER A 189 20.22 1.24 -10.07
N PRO A 190 20.83 2.44 -10.15
CA PRO A 190 20.76 3.26 -11.36
C PRO A 190 21.26 2.54 -12.62
N GLU A 191 22.28 1.69 -12.49
CA GLU A 191 22.85 0.89 -13.58
C GLU A 191 21.83 -0.11 -14.13
N GLU A 192 21.17 -0.87 -13.24
CA GLU A 192 20.16 -1.85 -13.66
C GLU A 192 18.93 -1.17 -14.29
N LYS A 193 18.54 0.02 -13.81
CA LYS A 193 17.48 0.82 -14.44
C LYS A 193 17.80 1.18 -15.88
N LEU A 194 19.08 1.42 -16.21
CA LEU A 194 19.51 1.83 -17.54
C LEU A 194 19.59 0.65 -18.52
N HIS A 195 19.88 -0.56 -18.05
CA HIS A 195 20.02 -1.76 -18.89
C HIS A 195 18.68 -2.36 -19.37
N GLY A 196 17.58 -1.60 -19.30
CA GLY A 196 16.31 -1.97 -19.92
C GLY A 196 15.57 -3.08 -19.18
N VAL A 197 15.35 -2.89 -17.88
CA VAL A 197 14.43 -3.74 -17.11
C VAL A 197 13.10 -3.84 -17.86
N LYS A 198 12.69 -5.07 -18.20
CA LYS A 198 11.46 -5.35 -18.98
C LYS A 198 10.20 -4.76 -18.34
N TYR A 199 10.24 -4.50 -17.04
CA TYR A 199 9.15 -3.96 -16.25
C TYR A 199 9.58 -2.64 -15.60
N ILE A 200 8.81 -1.58 -15.82
CA ILE A 200 8.89 -0.37 -14.99
C ILE A 200 8.27 -0.75 -13.64
N ILE A 201 9.11 -0.96 -12.63
CA ILE A 201 8.66 -1.39 -11.30
C ILE A 201 8.96 -0.27 -10.31
N GLU A 202 7.93 0.13 -9.56
CA GLU A 202 8.08 1.07 -8.46
C GLU A 202 8.96 0.43 -7.37
N SER A 203 9.86 1.21 -6.77
CA SER A 203 10.65 0.70 -5.64
C SER A 203 9.75 0.59 -4.40
N PHE A 204 10.01 -0.43 -3.60
CA PHE A 204 9.25 -0.73 -2.40
C PHE A 204 9.50 0.33 -1.31
N VAL A 205 8.41 0.77 -0.69
CA VAL A 205 8.43 1.56 0.55
C VAL A 205 7.72 0.74 1.62
N GLY A 206 8.40 0.56 2.75
CA GLY A 206 7.92 -0.30 3.82
C GLY A 206 9.07 -0.89 4.62
N CYS A 207 8.81 -2.00 5.29
CA CYS A 207 9.82 -2.70 6.07
C CYS A 207 10.03 -4.13 5.61
N ILE A 208 11.28 -4.59 5.66
CA ILE A 208 11.71 -5.96 5.36
C ILE A 208 12.50 -6.48 6.56
N LYS A 209 12.30 -7.74 6.93
CA LYS A 209 13.10 -8.39 7.98
C LYS A 209 13.36 -9.85 7.68
N ASP A 210 14.28 -10.43 8.45
CA ASP A 210 14.55 -11.86 8.51
C ASP A 210 14.89 -12.42 7.10
N MET A 211 15.59 -11.63 6.28
CA MET A 211 16.00 -11.99 4.92
C MET A 211 17.08 -13.07 4.97
N VAL A 212 16.83 -14.20 4.32
CA VAL A 212 17.71 -15.36 4.24
C VAL A 212 17.78 -15.84 2.79
N LEU A 213 18.99 -16.14 2.33
CA LEU A 213 19.25 -16.79 1.05
C LEU A 213 19.76 -18.20 1.29
N SER A 214 19.17 -19.18 0.61
CA SER A 214 19.60 -20.58 0.67
C SER A 214 19.88 -21.12 -0.73
N ALA A 215 20.88 -21.99 -0.83
CA ALA A 215 21.25 -22.64 -2.08
C ALA A 215 21.69 -24.08 -1.86
N GLY A 216 21.51 -24.94 -2.86
CA GLY A 216 21.80 -26.36 -2.77
C GLY A 216 21.84 -27.05 -4.13
N LYS A 217 22.49 -28.22 -4.18
CA LYS A 217 22.52 -29.05 -5.40
C LYS A 217 21.18 -29.68 -5.72
N ALA A 218 20.35 -29.92 -4.71
CA ALA A 218 18.99 -30.43 -4.84
C ALA A 218 18.05 -29.60 -3.96
N ALA A 219 16.75 -29.63 -4.26
CA ALA A 219 15.73 -28.92 -3.48
C ALA A 219 15.62 -29.43 -2.03
N SER A 220 16.03 -30.68 -1.75
CA SER A 220 16.10 -31.27 -0.40
C SER A 220 17.29 -30.78 0.42
N ASP A 221 18.34 -30.27 -0.23
CA ASP A 221 19.66 -30.03 0.36
C ASP A 221 19.99 -28.52 0.40
N LEU A 222 18.97 -27.67 0.54
CA LEU A 222 19.14 -26.23 0.61
C LEU A 222 19.83 -25.86 1.94
N LEU A 223 20.98 -25.21 1.84
CA LEU A 223 21.70 -24.67 2.99
C LEU A 223 21.67 -23.15 2.97
N PRO A 224 21.38 -22.50 4.12
CA PRO A 224 21.40 -21.05 4.20
C PRO A 224 22.82 -20.51 4.09
N ILE A 225 22.98 -19.41 3.37
CA ILE A 225 24.24 -18.69 3.23
C ILE A 225 24.52 -17.92 4.51
N LYS A 226 25.72 -18.13 5.08
CA LYS A 226 26.17 -17.45 6.30
C LYS A 226 27.65 -17.07 6.23
N PRO A 227 28.02 -15.88 6.73
CA PRO A 227 27.13 -14.79 7.11
C PRO A 227 26.51 -14.12 5.89
N LEU A 228 25.24 -13.67 5.99
CA LEU A 228 24.60 -12.91 4.91
C LEU A 228 24.82 -11.41 5.14
N ILE A 229 25.68 -10.80 4.32
CA ILE A 229 26.11 -9.41 4.51
C ILE A 229 25.82 -8.59 3.26
N ALA A 230 25.11 -7.47 3.45
CA ALA A 230 24.75 -6.54 2.39
C ALA A 230 25.35 -5.14 2.61
N THR A 231 25.27 -4.34 1.55
CA THR A 231 25.54 -2.90 1.57
C THR A 231 24.21 -2.17 1.45
N LYS A 232 24.01 -1.14 2.27
CA LYS A 232 22.82 -0.27 2.19
C LYS A 232 23.11 0.98 1.36
N HIS A 233 22.11 1.43 0.60
CA HIS A 233 22.17 2.70 -0.14
C HIS A 233 21.21 3.73 0.46
N ASP A 234 21.07 4.88 -0.20
CA ASP A 234 20.29 6.02 0.29
C ASP A 234 18.87 5.63 0.71
N ASN A 235 18.39 6.26 1.79
CA ASN A 235 17.04 6.07 2.35
C ASN A 235 16.72 4.64 2.84
N VAL A 236 17.73 3.78 3.01
CA VAL A 236 17.62 2.54 3.79
C VAL A 236 17.96 2.81 5.26
N LEU A 237 17.00 2.58 6.15
CA LEU A 237 17.18 2.77 7.59
C LEU A 237 17.20 1.42 8.32
N GLU A 238 18.04 1.31 9.34
CA GLU A 238 18.05 0.14 10.23
C GLU A 238 16.91 0.24 11.25
N GLY A 239 16.20 -0.88 11.42
CA GLY A 239 14.94 -0.93 12.15
C GLY A 239 13.73 -0.59 11.26
N CYS A 240 12.57 -0.54 11.90
CA CYS A 240 11.30 -0.20 11.25
C CYS A 240 10.55 0.78 12.16
N LEU A 241 10.97 2.04 12.12
CA LEU A 241 10.40 3.13 12.90
C LEU A 241 8.91 3.32 12.56
N ASN A 242 8.09 3.52 13.59
CA ASN A 242 6.71 3.96 13.42
C ASN A 242 6.63 5.44 13.81
N LYS A 243 6.46 6.33 12.81
CA LYS A 243 6.42 7.79 13.04
C LYS A 243 5.26 8.23 13.93
N CYS A 244 4.16 7.46 13.99
CA CYS A 244 3.06 7.74 14.90
C CYS A 244 3.44 7.59 16.39
N ARG A 245 4.57 6.95 16.70
CA ARG A 245 5.10 6.78 18.05
C ARG A 245 6.25 7.75 18.37
N THR A 246 6.58 8.66 17.46
CA THR A 246 7.62 9.66 17.67
C THR A 246 7.00 11.00 18.07
N ARG A 247 7.86 11.96 18.41
CA ARG A 247 7.46 13.34 18.70
C ARG A 247 6.99 14.11 17.45
N GLU A 248 7.07 13.50 16.26
CA GLU A 248 6.56 14.08 15.01
C GLU A 248 5.06 13.89 14.85
N ASN A 249 4.42 13.05 15.67
CA ASN A 249 2.97 12.85 15.61
C ASN A 249 2.23 14.07 16.20
N PHE A 250 1.77 14.94 15.32
CA PHE A 250 0.98 16.13 15.65
C PHE A 250 -0.52 15.96 15.35
N CYS A 251 -0.99 14.73 15.16
CA CYS A 251 -2.41 14.48 14.99
C CYS A 251 -3.19 14.91 16.25
N PHE A 252 -4.25 15.68 16.06
CA PHE A 252 -5.07 16.19 17.16
C PHE A 252 -5.66 15.06 18.01
N GLU A 253 -5.85 15.29 19.31
CA GLU A 253 -6.34 14.26 20.22
C GLU A 253 -7.67 13.65 19.76
N GLY A 254 -7.75 12.31 19.80
CA GLY A 254 -8.91 11.54 19.34
C GLY A 254 -8.86 11.14 17.86
N SER A 255 -7.98 11.73 17.06
CA SER A 255 -7.72 11.27 15.69
C SER A 255 -6.74 10.09 15.64
N LYS A 256 -6.73 9.37 14.52
CA LYS A 256 -5.87 8.20 14.34
C LYS A 256 -4.68 8.54 13.43
N CYS A 257 -3.47 8.44 13.96
CA CYS A 257 -2.26 8.57 13.14
C CYS A 257 -2.06 7.35 12.22
N ILE A 258 -1.71 7.61 10.96
CA ILE A 258 -1.36 6.64 9.94
C ILE A 258 0.13 6.80 9.61
N ASN A 259 0.88 5.71 9.71
CA ASN A 259 2.31 5.68 9.38
C ASN A 259 2.51 5.32 7.91
N HIS A 260 3.18 6.20 7.16
CA HIS A 260 3.63 5.97 5.78
C HIS A 260 5.16 5.85 5.72
N TYR A 261 5.77 5.37 6.81
CA TYR A 261 7.20 5.13 6.99
C TYR A 261 8.05 6.41 7.00
N ASN A 262 8.21 7.10 5.86
CA ASN A 262 8.94 8.37 5.80
C ASN A 262 8.08 9.58 6.17
N GLU A 263 6.76 9.45 6.09
CA GLU A 263 5.79 10.46 6.48
C GLU A 263 4.66 9.85 7.33
N LEU A 264 3.78 10.70 7.85
CA LEU A 264 2.58 10.31 8.56
C LEU A 264 1.40 11.17 8.08
N SER A 265 0.19 10.68 8.28
CA SER A 265 -1.04 11.45 8.09
C SER A 265 -2.01 11.18 9.23
N CYS A 266 -3.04 12.02 9.37
CA CYS A 266 -4.04 11.90 10.41
C CYS A 266 -5.39 11.52 9.80
N ASP A 267 -5.99 10.43 10.29
CA ASP A 267 -7.35 10.03 9.97
C ASP A 267 -8.32 10.74 10.91
N CYS A 268 -9.05 11.71 10.35
CA CYS A 268 -10.01 12.54 11.07
C CYS A 268 -11.42 11.94 11.07
N PHE A 269 -11.64 10.76 10.46
CA PHE A 269 -12.97 10.17 10.36
C PHE A 269 -13.60 10.03 11.75
N GLY A 270 -14.77 10.65 11.92
CA GLY A 270 -15.55 10.56 13.16
C GLY A 270 -15.11 11.49 14.29
N THR A 271 -14.09 12.34 14.06
CA THR A 271 -13.57 13.25 15.09
C THR A 271 -14.28 14.61 15.15
N SER A 272 -15.19 14.92 14.21
CA SER A 272 -15.74 16.28 13.99
C SER A 272 -14.71 17.35 13.64
N TYR A 273 -13.44 16.99 13.47
CA TYR A 273 -12.39 17.85 12.96
C TYR A 273 -12.04 17.46 11.51
N GLU A 274 -11.47 18.42 10.80
CA GLU A 274 -10.89 18.28 9.47
C GLU A 274 -9.45 18.82 9.49
N GLY A 275 -8.77 18.82 8.35
CA GLY A 275 -7.38 19.28 8.25
C GLY A 275 -6.37 18.16 8.16
N GLU A 276 -5.14 18.51 7.80
CA GLU A 276 -4.04 17.55 7.70
C GLU A 276 -3.67 16.96 9.06
N LEU A 277 -3.88 17.73 10.13
CA LEU A 277 -3.62 17.36 11.52
C LEU A 277 -4.91 17.08 12.32
N CYS A 278 -6.08 17.11 11.69
CA CYS A 278 -7.39 17.02 12.35
C CYS A 278 -7.63 18.10 13.43
N ASP A 279 -7.15 19.32 13.21
CA ASP A 279 -7.23 20.46 14.14
C ASP A 279 -8.23 21.55 13.70
N ILE A 280 -8.88 21.39 12.54
CA ILE A 280 -9.87 22.32 12.03
C ILE A 280 -11.26 21.91 12.53
N TYR A 281 -11.83 22.68 13.45
CA TYR A 281 -13.17 22.40 14.02
C TYR A 281 -14.34 22.87 13.15
N THR A 282 -14.07 23.63 12.07
CA THR A 282 -15.10 24.08 11.13
C THR A 282 -15.28 23.05 10.02
N ALA A 283 -16.45 22.41 9.99
CA ALA A 283 -16.78 21.45 8.95
C ALA A 283 -16.83 22.11 7.56
N THR A 284 -16.31 21.42 6.54
CA THR A 284 -16.55 21.79 5.15
C THR A 284 -17.96 21.34 4.77
N ILE A 285 -18.86 22.30 4.58
CA ILE A 285 -20.26 22.08 4.21
C ILE A 285 -20.42 22.41 2.73
N LEU A 286 -21.04 21.51 1.96
CA LEU A 286 -21.40 21.75 0.57
C LEU A 286 -22.92 21.66 0.42
N THR A 287 -23.52 22.68 -0.21
CA THR A 287 -24.97 22.73 -0.46
C THR A 287 -25.30 22.41 -1.92
N PHE A 288 -26.16 21.42 -2.12
CA PHE A 288 -26.62 20.95 -3.43
C PHE A 288 -28.02 21.45 -3.74
N ARG A 289 -28.26 21.80 -5.01
CA ARG A 289 -29.54 22.31 -5.52
C ARG A 289 -30.23 21.34 -6.50
N GLY A 290 -29.79 20.09 -6.56
CA GLY A 290 -30.35 19.06 -7.46
C GLY A 290 -29.80 19.11 -8.89
N SER A 291 -28.93 20.06 -9.23
CA SER A 291 -28.29 20.16 -10.55
C SER A 291 -26.78 19.91 -10.52
N SER A 292 -26.26 19.40 -9.41
CA SER A 292 -24.84 19.21 -9.17
C SER A 292 -24.55 17.93 -8.39
N TYR A 293 -23.33 17.43 -8.50
CA TYR A 293 -22.80 16.31 -7.73
C TYR A 293 -21.29 16.43 -7.61
N VAL A 294 -20.68 15.62 -6.73
CA VAL A 294 -19.22 15.51 -6.60
C VAL A 294 -18.78 14.14 -7.08
N SER A 295 -17.72 14.07 -7.89
CA SER A 295 -17.03 12.83 -8.25
C SER A 295 -15.71 12.76 -7.50
N TYR A 296 -15.41 11.60 -6.91
CA TYR A 296 -14.13 11.32 -6.28
C TYR A 296 -13.48 10.08 -6.90
N ARG A 297 -12.27 10.27 -7.41
CA ARG A 297 -11.44 9.21 -7.99
C ARG A 297 -10.57 8.54 -6.92
N VAL A 298 -10.92 7.32 -6.53
CA VAL A 298 -10.27 6.54 -5.46
C VAL A 298 -8.82 6.18 -5.83
N TYR A 299 -8.56 5.81 -7.07
CA TYR A 299 -7.25 5.39 -7.55
C TYR A 299 -7.07 5.70 -9.04
N ASP A 300 -5.81 5.69 -9.50
CA ASP A 300 -5.50 5.66 -10.92
C ASP A 300 -5.46 4.22 -11.44
N TRP A 301 -5.85 3.99 -12.70
CA TRP A 301 -5.99 2.64 -13.25
C TRP A 301 -4.75 1.76 -13.09
N LYS A 302 -3.55 2.36 -13.11
CA LYS A 302 -2.28 1.67 -12.87
C LYS A 302 -2.15 1.13 -11.43
N ASP A 303 -2.77 1.82 -10.47
CA ASP A 303 -2.73 1.55 -9.04
C ASP A 303 -4.03 0.88 -8.53
N ARG A 304 -4.80 0.27 -9.45
CA ARG A 304 -6.10 -0.34 -9.16
C ARG A 304 -5.99 -1.42 -8.08
N VAL A 305 -6.51 -1.11 -6.90
CA VAL A 305 -6.53 -1.99 -5.72
C VAL A 305 -7.91 -1.95 -5.10
N HIS A 306 -8.39 -3.12 -4.71
CA HIS A 306 -9.69 -3.29 -4.05
C HIS A 306 -9.47 -3.79 -2.63
N SER A 307 -10.41 -3.46 -1.75
CA SER A 307 -10.31 -3.82 -0.33
C SER A 307 -11.54 -4.59 0.11
N SER A 308 -11.33 -5.57 1.00
CA SER A 308 -12.40 -6.22 1.75
C SER A 308 -12.71 -5.52 3.08
N ILE A 309 -12.12 -4.34 3.31
CA ILE A 309 -12.40 -3.48 4.45
C ILE A 309 -12.51 -2.04 3.94
N ASN A 310 -13.70 -1.45 4.04
CA ASN A 310 -13.94 -0.08 3.56
C ASN A 310 -14.89 0.66 4.50
N LYS A 311 -14.80 1.98 4.50
CA LYS A 311 -15.70 2.86 5.25
C LYS A 311 -16.20 3.99 4.36
N ILE A 312 -17.51 4.20 4.34
CA ILE A 312 -18.14 5.34 3.66
C ILE A 312 -18.98 6.07 4.69
N GLY A 313 -18.74 7.36 4.88
CA GLY A 313 -19.46 8.17 5.85
C GLY A 313 -19.88 9.50 5.25
N LEU A 314 -21.06 9.99 5.61
CA LEU A 314 -21.49 11.35 5.33
C LEU A 314 -22.51 11.83 6.35
N HIS A 315 -22.52 13.12 6.62
CA HIS A 315 -23.61 13.77 7.33
C HIS A 315 -24.45 14.54 6.30
N PHE A 316 -25.77 14.37 6.35
CA PHE A 316 -26.68 15.02 5.41
C PHE A 316 -27.80 15.75 6.13
N LYS A 317 -28.34 16.77 5.47
CA LYS A 317 -29.52 17.53 5.90
C LYS A 317 -30.37 17.88 4.68
N THR A 318 -31.64 17.51 4.68
CA THR A 318 -32.55 17.77 3.55
C THR A 318 -34.01 17.88 3.99
N ARG A 319 -34.86 18.43 3.10
CA ARG A 319 -36.34 18.39 3.18
C ARG A 319 -36.97 17.43 2.18
N PHE A 320 -36.17 16.90 1.25
CA PHE A 320 -36.64 16.06 0.16
C PHE A 320 -36.65 14.60 0.60
N ASP A 321 -37.71 13.90 0.23
CA ASP A 321 -37.96 12.50 0.58
C ASP A 321 -37.47 11.51 -0.49
N ASP A 322 -36.97 12.01 -1.62
CA ASP A 322 -36.35 11.25 -2.71
C ASP A 322 -35.06 11.94 -3.18
N SER A 323 -33.89 11.34 -2.92
CA SER A 323 -32.58 11.89 -3.30
C SER A 323 -31.44 10.87 -3.22
N ALA A 324 -30.57 10.83 -4.23
CA ALA A 324 -29.34 10.04 -4.19
C ALA A 324 -28.31 10.64 -3.21
N LEU A 325 -27.73 9.83 -2.31
CA LEU A 325 -26.69 10.28 -1.37
C LEU A 325 -25.29 9.96 -1.89
N PHE A 326 -25.04 8.71 -2.28
CA PHE A 326 -23.82 8.33 -2.98
C PHE A 326 -24.00 7.06 -3.80
N TYR A 327 -23.11 6.85 -4.76
CA TYR A 327 -23.03 5.65 -5.58
C TYR A 327 -21.58 5.32 -5.94
N ALA A 328 -21.21 4.06 -5.78
CA ALA A 328 -19.95 3.50 -6.29
C ALA A 328 -20.22 2.13 -6.89
N SER A 329 -19.58 1.81 -8.02
CA SER A 329 -19.74 0.52 -8.69
C SER A 329 -18.46 0.07 -9.38
N GLY A 330 -18.34 -1.21 -9.69
CA GLY A 330 -17.27 -1.76 -10.52
C GLY A 330 -17.73 -3.00 -11.30
N GLU A 331 -17.22 -3.18 -12.52
CA GLU A 331 -17.75 -4.19 -13.46
C GLU A 331 -16.91 -5.47 -13.61
N SER A 332 -15.74 -5.55 -12.98
CA SER A 332 -14.84 -6.70 -13.11
C SER A 332 -14.18 -7.05 -11.78
N PRO A 333 -14.25 -8.32 -11.33
CA PRO A 333 -14.61 -9.55 -12.07
C PRO A 333 -16.12 -9.85 -12.21
N GLY A 334 -16.99 -9.02 -11.67
CA GLY A 334 -18.45 -9.05 -11.85
C GLY A 334 -19.02 -7.67 -11.57
N HIS A 335 -20.34 -7.51 -11.58
CA HIS A 335 -20.96 -6.25 -11.18
C HIS A 335 -21.00 -6.13 -9.66
N HIS A 336 -20.38 -5.08 -9.13
CA HIS A 336 -20.42 -4.72 -7.72
C HIS A 336 -20.97 -3.30 -7.61
N HIS A 337 -21.79 -3.02 -6.60
CA HIS A 337 -22.20 -1.66 -6.26
C HIS A 337 -22.47 -1.50 -4.78
N ILE A 338 -22.27 -0.27 -4.31
CA ILE A 338 -22.72 0.19 -3.01
C ILE A 338 -23.38 1.56 -3.20
N ALA A 339 -24.64 1.64 -2.79
CA ALA A 339 -25.48 2.79 -3.07
C ALA A 339 -26.27 3.19 -1.82
N ALA A 340 -26.43 4.49 -1.61
CA ALA A 340 -27.37 5.01 -0.62
C ALA A 340 -28.21 6.13 -1.21
N ALA A 341 -29.50 6.12 -0.88
CA ALA A 341 -30.44 7.14 -1.26
C ALA A 341 -31.48 7.35 -0.16
N ILE A 342 -32.13 8.51 -0.15
CA ILE A 342 -33.33 8.78 0.62
C ILE A 342 -34.52 8.42 -0.28
N THR A 343 -35.46 7.63 0.26
CA THR A 343 -36.71 7.26 -0.41
C THR A 343 -37.84 7.21 0.62
N ASN A 344 -38.95 7.91 0.37
CA ASN A 344 -40.10 8.01 1.29
C ASN A 344 -39.66 8.40 2.72
N GLY A 345 -38.72 9.35 2.83
CA GLY A 345 -38.22 9.85 4.11
C GLY A 345 -37.41 8.84 4.94
N SER A 346 -36.93 7.75 4.34
CA SER A 346 -36.02 6.77 4.96
C SER A 346 -34.75 6.63 4.13
N VAL A 347 -33.62 6.25 4.74
CA VAL A 347 -32.41 5.93 3.98
C VAL A 347 -32.49 4.48 3.50
N THR A 348 -32.44 4.27 2.19
CA THR A 348 -32.28 2.96 1.53
C THR A 348 -30.82 2.78 1.13
N VAL A 349 -30.20 1.71 1.62
CA VAL A 349 -28.86 1.28 1.23
C VAL A 349 -28.96 -0.06 0.51
N GLU A 350 -28.32 -0.18 -0.64
CA GLU A 350 -28.18 -1.43 -1.38
C GLU A 350 -26.70 -1.76 -1.59
N VAL A 351 -26.34 -3.02 -1.37
CA VAL A 351 -24.98 -3.52 -1.54
C VAL A 351 -25.02 -4.80 -2.38
N ASP A 352 -24.23 -4.85 -3.44
CA ASP A 352 -23.94 -6.03 -4.24
C ASP A 352 -22.42 -6.20 -4.34
N LEU A 353 -21.91 -7.34 -3.89
CA LEU A 353 -20.48 -7.67 -3.97
C LEU A 353 -20.22 -8.78 -5.01
N GLY A 354 -20.89 -8.73 -6.16
CA GLY A 354 -20.73 -9.69 -7.25
C GLY A 354 -21.61 -10.92 -7.11
N GLY A 355 -22.74 -10.78 -6.43
CA GLY A 355 -23.68 -11.85 -6.09
C GLY A 355 -25.12 -11.35 -6.15
N ASP A 356 -25.87 -11.61 -5.08
CA ASP A 356 -27.22 -11.08 -4.91
C ASP A 356 -27.19 -9.76 -4.13
N PRO A 357 -27.86 -8.70 -4.63
CA PRO A 357 -27.94 -7.44 -3.90
C PRO A 357 -28.73 -7.59 -2.61
N VAL A 358 -28.25 -6.94 -1.55
CA VAL A 358 -28.96 -6.88 -0.26
C VAL A 358 -29.34 -5.43 0.05
N VAL A 359 -30.61 -5.22 0.34
CA VAL A 359 -31.20 -3.91 0.63
C VAL A 359 -31.52 -3.78 2.11
N VAL A 360 -31.16 -2.65 2.72
CA VAL A 360 -31.61 -2.27 4.06
C VAL A 360 -32.23 -0.87 4.03
N ARG A 361 -33.28 -0.67 4.83
CA ARG A 361 -33.89 0.64 5.05
C ARG A 361 -33.79 1.03 6.51
N LEU A 362 -33.34 2.25 6.78
CA LEU A 362 -33.20 2.79 8.14
C LEU A 362 -33.84 4.17 8.26
N GLY A 363 -34.25 4.49 9.49
CA GLY A 363 -34.85 5.78 9.84
C GLY A 363 -36.32 5.88 9.44
N LYS A 364 -36.97 6.92 9.94
CA LYS A 364 -38.28 7.42 9.52
C LYS A 364 -38.21 8.93 9.63
N THR A 365 -38.54 9.65 8.56
CA THR A 365 -38.51 11.12 8.50
C THR A 365 -37.10 11.72 8.56
N VAL A 366 -36.15 11.19 7.78
CA VAL A 366 -34.78 11.76 7.65
C VAL A 366 -34.73 13.05 6.81
N ASN A 367 -35.88 13.50 6.32
CA ASN A 367 -36.09 14.70 5.54
C ASN A 367 -36.66 15.85 6.39
N ASP A 368 -36.32 15.88 7.68
CA ASP A 368 -36.80 16.86 8.66
C ASP A 368 -35.97 18.16 8.72
N ASN A 369 -34.96 18.28 7.85
CA ASN A 369 -33.97 19.36 7.82
C ASN A 369 -33.09 19.46 9.09
N HIS A 370 -32.85 18.34 9.77
CA HIS A 370 -31.76 18.19 10.75
C HIS A 370 -30.59 17.39 10.17
N TRP A 371 -29.45 17.44 10.87
CA TRP A 371 -28.27 16.67 10.48
C TRP A 371 -28.42 15.21 10.90
N HIS A 372 -28.37 14.32 9.92
CA HIS A 372 -28.27 12.87 10.13
C HIS A 372 -26.88 12.38 9.77
N ASN A 373 -26.37 11.36 10.48
CA ASN A 373 -25.09 10.71 10.21
C ASN A 373 -25.31 9.31 9.62
N LEU A 374 -24.90 9.12 8.37
CA LEU A 374 -24.89 7.82 7.70
C LEU A 374 -23.45 7.31 7.61
N THR A 375 -23.18 6.14 8.20
CA THR A 375 -21.88 5.47 8.10
C THR A 375 -22.05 4.00 7.73
N LEU A 376 -21.45 3.60 6.61
CA LEU A 376 -21.35 2.21 6.17
C LEU A 376 -19.94 1.70 6.47
N SER A 377 -19.85 0.59 7.20
CA SER A 377 -18.59 -0.10 7.50
C SER A 377 -18.63 -1.50 6.90
N HIS A 378 -17.85 -1.70 5.85
CA HIS A 378 -17.69 -2.96 5.14
C HIS A 378 -16.48 -3.71 5.72
N HIS A 379 -16.68 -4.94 6.17
CA HIS A 379 -15.66 -5.84 6.68
C HIS A 379 -15.93 -7.27 6.20
N HIS A 380 -15.19 -7.70 5.19
CA HIS A 380 -15.37 -8.95 4.46
C HIS A 380 -16.83 -9.08 4.02
N ASN A 381 -17.51 -10.16 4.37
CA ASN A 381 -18.89 -10.36 3.93
C ASN A 381 -19.92 -9.58 4.77
N ASN A 382 -19.48 -8.74 5.72
CA ASN A 382 -20.38 -7.98 6.59
C ASN A 382 -20.36 -6.50 6.23
N VAL A 383 -21.53 -5.88 6.08
CA VAL A 383 -21.67 -4.44 5.95
C VAL A 383 -22.56 -3.92 7.08
N THR A 384 -22.02 -3.09 7.95
CA THR A 384 -22.80 -2.45 9.02
C THR A 384 -23.18 -1.04 8.60
N VAL A 385 -24.49 -0.81 8.47
CA VAL A 385 -25.08 0.50 8.15
C VAL A 385 -25.54 1.16 9.45
N HIS A 386 -24.94 2.30 9.78
CA HIS A 386 -25.30 3.14 10.91
C HIS A 386 -26.03 4.37 10.37
N LEU A 387 -27.23 4.61 10.89
CA LEU A 387 -27.95 5.87 10.72
C LEU A 387 -28.23 6.44 12.11
N ASP A 388 -27.56 7.54 12.42
CA ASP A 388 -27.56 8.16 13.75
C ASP A 388 -27.17 7.14 14.84
N GLN A 389 -28.10 6.81 15.74
CA GLN A 389 -27.89 5.85 16.83
C GLN A 389 -28.31 4.42 16.47
N VAL A 390 -28.86 4.19 15.27
CA VAL A 390 -29.39 2.89 14.85
C VAL A 390 -28.41 2.22 13.91
N ALA A 391 -28.04 0.98 14.23
CA ALA A 391 -27.21 0.13 13.37
C ALA A 391 -27.99 -1.08 12.82
N ARG A 392 -27.66 -1.48 11.59
CA ARG A 392 -28.08 -2.73 10.97
C ARG A 392 -26.90 -3.41 10.31
N VAL A 393 -26.75 -4.71 10.54
CA VAL A 393 -25.71 -5.53 9.91
C VAL A 393 -26.33 -6.29 8.74
N ILE A 394 -25.67 -6.19 7.59
CA ILE A 394 -25.96 -6.93 6.37
C ILE A 394 -24.89 -8.02 6.24
N GLN A 395 -25.31 -9.26 6.00
CA GLN A 395 -24.39 -10.35 5.67
C GLN A 395 -24.58 -10.72 4.20
N ILE A 396 -23.50 -10.61 3.42
CA ILE A 396 -23.46 -10.97 2.01
C ILE A 396 -23.15 -12.47 1.92
N GLN A 397 -24.14 -13.26 1.49
CA GLN A 397 -24.03 -14.72 1.45
C GLN A 397 -23.34 -15.22 0.16
N ASN A 398 -23.70 -14.65 -0.99
CA ASN A 398 -23.31 -15.15 -2.32
C ASN A 398 -22.34 -14.24 -3.09
N GLY A 399 -21.49 -13.48 -2.38
CA GLY A 399 -20.60 -12.48 -3.00
C GLY A 399 -19.12 -12.71 -2.71
N GLN A 400 -18.28 -11.88 -3.33
CA GLN A 400 -16.87 -11.80 -3.01
C GLN A 400 -16.64 -10.87 -1.81
N PRO A 401 -15.62 -11.12 -0.97
CA PRO A 401 -15.36 -10.26 0.19
C PRO A 401 -14.84 -8.86 -0.19
N HIS A 402 -14.40 -8.63 -1.44
CA HIS A 402 -13.86 -7.35 -1.89
C HIS A 402 -14.95 -6.48 -2.52
N LEU A 403 -14.92 -5.19 -2.20
CA LEU A 403 -15.72 -4.20 -2.91
C LEU A 403 -14.90 -3.69 -4.09
N TYR A 404 -15.35 -4.00 -5.30
CA TYR A 404 -14.75 -3.51 -6.52
C TYR A 404 -15.41 -2.20 -6.92
N ILE A 405 -14.59 -1.17 -7.06
CA ILE A 405 -15.01 0.17 -7.48
C ILE A 405 -14.23 0.48 -8.73
N ASP A 406 -14.87 0.69 -9.88
CA ASP A 406 -14.27 1.45 -10.98
C ASP A 406 -14.23 2.90 -10.53
N PRO A 407 -13.12 3.61 -10.75
CA PRO A 407 -12.46 4.43 -9.73
C PRO A 407 -13.27 5.62 -9.19
N GLU A 408 -14.43 5.94 -9.77
CA GLU A 408 -15.26 7.08 -9.39
C GLU A 408 -16.32 6.68 -8.34
N ILE A 409 -16.36 7.44 -7.25
CA ILE A 409 -17.48 7.49 -6.30
C ILE A 409 -18.23 8.80 -6.55
N TYR A 410 -19.53 8.71 -6.77
CA TYR A 410 -20.39 9.87 -6.95
C TYR A 410 -21.12 10.21 -5.65
N ILE A 411 -21.11 11.48 -5.25
CA ILE A 411 -21.71 12.00 -4.02
C ILE A 411 -22.77 13.04 -4.38
N GLY A 412 -23.96 12.90 -3.81
CA GLY A 412 -25.08 13.83 -4.00
C GLY A 412 -25.75 13.78 -5.37
N GLY A 413 -25.42 12.79 -6.20
CA GLY A 413 -25.93 12.65 -7.56
C GLY A 413 -24.96 11.86 -8.42
N GLY A 414 -25.02 12.01 -9.74
CA GLY A 414 -24.11 11.33 -10.67
C GLY A 414 -24.63 11.37 -12.11
N PRO A 415 -23.81 10.95 -13.09
CA PRO A 415 -24.25 10.81 -14.48
C PRO A 415 -25.26 9.66 -14.60
N ASP A 416 -26.30 9.85 -15.42
CA ASP A 416 -27.27 8.82 -15.81
C ASP A 416 -27.79 7.97 -14.63
N LEU A 417 -28.28 8.61 -13.56
CA LEU A 417 -28.75 7.91 -12.34
C LEU A 417 -29.78 6.81 -12.60
N GLN A 418 -30.54 6.91 -13.70
CA GLN A 418 -31.51 5.89 -14.14
C GLN A 418 -30.85 4.55 -14.52
N GLN A 419 -29.56 4.58 -14.90
CA GLN A 419 -28.79 3.41 -15.29
C GLN A 419 -27.95 2.84 -14.14
N LYS A 420 -27.94 3.50 -12.98
CA LYS A 420 -27.17 3.09 -11.80
C LYS A 420 -27.92 2.01 -11.04
N LYS A 421 -27.62 0.74 -11.36
CA LYS A 421 -28.23 -0.44 -10.73
C LYS A 421 -28.13 -0.34 -9.21
N GLY A 422 -29.25 -0.58 -8.53
CA GLY A 422 -29.34 -0.58 -7.07
C GLY A 422 -29.39 0.79 -6.39
N LEU A 423 -29.28 1.89 -7.15
CA LEU A 423 -29.54 3.21 -6.59
C LEU A 423 -31.05 3.45 -6.55
N ALA A 424 -31.62 3.52 -5.35
CA ALA A 424 -33.07 3.60 -5.17
C ALA A 424 -33.71 4.94 -5.58
N SER A 425 -32.92 6.00 -5.74
CA SER A 425 -33.38 7.32 -6.19
C SER A 425 -32.66 7.73 -7.45
N HIS A 426 -33.40 8.33 -8.38
CA HIS A 426 -32.83 8.87 -9.62
C HIS A 426 -32.76 10.41 -9.63
N ASN A 427 -33.06 11.02 -8.49
CA ASN A 427 -32.95 12.45 -8.29
C ASN A 427 -31.62 12.79 -7.63
N ASN A 428 -30.95 13.82 -8.12
CA ASN A 428 -29.79 14.38 -7.43
C ASN A 428 -30.20 14.94 -6.06
N PHE A 429 -29.26 14.95 -5.14
CA PHE A 429 -29.47 15.47 -3.80
C PHE A 429 -29.78 16.97 -3.83
N VAL A 430 -30.76 17.36 -3.02
CA VAL A 430 -31.01 18.75 -2.66
C VAL A 430 -30.88 18.86 -1.15
N GLY A 431 -29.97 19.69 -0.66
CA GLY A 431 -29.67 19.77 0.77
C GLY A 431 -28.21 20.13 1.03
N SER A 432 -27.73 19.88 2.25
CA SER A 432 -26.33 20.12 2.62
C SER A 432 -25.66 18.82 3.06
N LEU A 433 -24.40 18.63 2.66
CA LEU A 433 -23.53 17.55 3.11
C LEU A 433 -22.34 18.10 3.90
N LYS A 434 -21.85 17.34 4.87
CA LYS A 434 -20.56 17.57 5.55
C LYS A 434 -19.94 16.23 5.96
N TYR A 435 -18.64 16.24 6.28
CA TYR A 435 -17.91 15.03 6.70
C TYR A 435 -18.14 13.85 5.75
N VAL A 436 -18.00 14.08 4.44
CA VAL A 436 -18.08 13.02 3.44
C VAL A 436 -16.71 12.35 3.35
N TYR A 437 -16.64 11.08 3.73
CA TYR A 437 -15.42 10.31 3.78
C TYR A 437 -15.53 9.01 2.97
N PHE A 438 -14.43 8.68 2.29
CA PHE A 438 -14.13 7.32 1.84
C PHE A 438 -12.83 6.89 2.53
N ASN A 439 -12.92 5.87 3.38
CA ASN A 439 -11.86 5.46 4.31
C ASN A 439 -11.32 6.68 5.09
N GLU A 440 -10.03 6.96 5.02
CA GLU A 440 -9.38 8.10 5.68
C GLU A 440 -9.53 9.45 4.93
N ILE A 441 -10.05 9.45 3.69
CA ILE A 441 -10.06 10.63 2.82
C ILE A 441 -11.34 11.45 3.00
N SER A 442 -11.21 12.69 3.46
CA SER A 442 -12.30 13.68 3.51
C SER A 442 -12.54 14.30 2.15
N ILE A 443 -13.53 13.81 1.41
CA ILE A 443 -13.80 14.17 0.01
C ILE A 443 -14.10 15.68 -0.12
N LEU A 444 -14.93 16.25 0.77
CA LEU A 444 -15.26 17.69 0.69
C LEU A 444 -14.09 18.58 1.07
N TYR A 445 -13.27 18.16 2.04
CA TYR A 445 -12.07 18.93 2.41
C TYR A 445 -11.03 18.89 1.28
N GLU A 446 -10.84 17.74 0.64
CA GLU A 446 -9.98 17.61 -0.54
C GLU A 446 -10.49 18.43 -1.74
N LEU A 447 -11.81 18.48 -1.96
CA LEU A 447 -12.41 19.39 -2.94
C LEU A 447 -12.07 20.84 -2.65
N LYS A 448 -12.22 21.28 -1.38
CA LYS A 448 -11.88 22.64 -0.95
C LYS A 448 -10.40 22.98 -1.14
N LYS A 449 -9.50 22.00 -1.01
CA LYS A 449 -8.06 22.15 -1.29
C LYS A 449 -7.72 22.16 -2.79
N GLY A 450 -8.69 21.90 -3.67
CA GLY A 450 -8.45 21.79 -5.11
C GLY A 450 -7.72 20.51 -5.51
N ASN A 451 -7.93 19.41 -4.77
CA ASN A 451 -7.33 18.13 -5.11
C ASN A 451 -7.83 17.66 -6.51
N PRO A 452 -6.92 17.33 -7.45
CA PRO A 452 -7.31 16.94 -8.81
C PRO A 452 -8.09 15.62 -8.90
N LYS A 453 -8.16 14.82 -7.82
CA LYS A 453 -8.98 13.60 -7.76
C LYS A 453 -10.43 13.87 -7.37
N VAL A 454 -10.79 15.09 -6.97
CA VAL A 454 -12.15 15.45 -6.56
C VAL A 454 -12.68 16.55 -7.46
N HIS A 455 -13.83 16.30 -8.07
CA HIS A 455 -14.44 17.22 -9.01
C HIS A 455 -15.86 17.54 -8.58
N TYR A 456 -16.16 18.83 -8.46
CA TYR A 456 -17.53 19.30 -8.41
C TYR A 456 -18.05 19.46 -9.84
N ILE A 457 -19.19 18.87 -10.14
CA ILE A 457 -19.84 18.93 -11.46
C ILE A 457 -21.21 19.56 -11.29
N GLY A 458 -21.44 20.70 -11.95
CA GLY A 458 -22.69 21.44 -11.88
C GLY A 458 -22.61 22.79 -12.60
N SER A 459 -23.76 23.39 -12.85
CA SER A 459 -23.88 24.65 -13.62
C SER A 459 -23.46 25.92 -12.88
N SER A 460 -23.25 25.84 -11.55
CA SER A 460 -22.88 26.99 -10.71
C SER A 460 -21.77 26.60 -9.76
N THR A 461 -20.89 27.56 -9.43
CA THR A 461 -19.80 27.35 -8.47
C THR A 461 -20.36 26.88 -7.12
N PRO A 462 -19.71 25.91 -6.46
CA PRO A 462 -20.14 25.42 -5.16
C PRO A 462 -20.19 26.57 -4.14
N MET A 463 -21.28 26.65 -3.37
CA MET A 463 -21.45 27.60 -2.25
C MET A 463 -21.21 26.93 -0.92
#